data_AF-A0A8S9P8Y1-F1
#
_entry.id   AF-A0A8S9P8Y1-F1
#
_cell.length_a   1.000
_cell.length_b   1.000
_cell.length_c   1.000
_cell.angle_alpha   90.00
_cell.angle_beta   90.00
_cell.angle_gamma   90.00
#
_symmetry.space_group_name_H-M   'P 1'
#
loop_
_entity.id
_entity.type
_entity.pdbx_description
1 polymer ?
#
loop_
_entity_poly.entity_id
_entity_poly.type
_entity_poly.pdbx_seq_one_letter_code
_entity_poly.pdbx_strand_id
1 'polypeptide(L)'
;MSESPTINDSPPAPAIAGDSQTTAANESDPNAKCQTAIQSLSSIVTTTSIPSTISLLLDDSSVSAAISSLLLRPDSGAGDNNLCRWLYDTFQSTEPSLHLLVLRFVPLIAGLYLSRVPLRQPQAGFEAVLLTLYAHETTSRAGQAVTVNIPDLSHPSIYHESKGPAKNNSTCLNIAVVSSTLDPHAVLETDAYQQLKDECLSLQSELLKAVAGYEEASNSTGGAKSQSVWAQLSDGGGDTSSRHVRQRTT
;
A
#
# COMPACT_ATOMS: atom_id res chain seq x y z
N MET A 1 -48.90 -25.20 82.76
CA MET A 1 -47.66 -25.74 83.37
C MET A 1 -46.83 -26.40 82.28
N SER A 2 -45.53 -26.21 82.07
CA SER A 2 -44.50 -25.29 82.57
C SER A 2 -43.24 -25.52 81.69
N GLU A 3 -42.53 -24.44 81.37
CA GLU A 3 -41.07 -24.22 81.11
C GLU A 3 -40.15 -25.21 80.32
N SER A 4 -39.55 -24.70 79.21
CA SER A 4 -38.11 -24.51 78.78
C SER A 4 -36.94 -25.44 79.25
N PRO A 5 -35.67 -25.33 78.73
CA PRO A 5 -35.07 -25.05 77.37
C PRO A 5 -33.78 -25.89 77.02
N THR A 6 -33.24 -25.85 75.77
CA THR A 6 -31.78 -25.81 75.33
C THR A 6 -31.62 -26.08 73.79
N ILE A 7 -31.09 -25.17 72.94
CA ILE A 7 -29.71 -24.88 72.44
C ILE A 7 -29.04 -25.97 71.55
N ASN A 8 -28.72 -25.62 70.28
CA ASN A 8 -27.45 -25.87 69.54
C ASN A 8 -27.61 -25.32 68.10
N ASP A 9 -27.06 -24.16 67.72
CA ASP A 9 -25.67 -23.77 67.40
C ASP A 9 -25.09 -24.38 66.10
N SER A 10 -24.82 -23.51 65.12
CA SER A 10 -24.18 -23.81 63.83
C SER A 10 -22.82 -23.11 63.77
N PRO A 11 -21.72 -23.78 63.40
CA PRO A 11 -20.43 -23.12 63.23
C PRO A 11 -20.10 -22.76 61.75
N PRO A 12 -19.21 -21.76 61.51
CA PRO A 12 -18.86 -21.22 60.20
C PRO A 12 -17.55 -21.79 59.60
N ALA A 13 -17.26 -21.37 58.36
CA ALA A 13 -16.23 -21.81 57.41
C ALA A 13 -14.75 -21.74 57.86
N PRO A 14 -13.86 -22.42 57.10
CA PRO A 14 -12.50 -21.91 56.88
C PRO A 14 -12.05 -21.88 55.40
N ALA A 15 -11.15 -20.96 55.10
CA ALA A 15 -10.44 -20.74 53.83
C ALA A 15 -9.35 -21.81 53.57
N ILE A 16 -8.95 -22.00 52.31
CA ILE A 16 -7.58 -22.35 51.85
C ILE A 16 -7.43 -22.12 50.33
N ALA A 17 -6.26 -21.60 49.97
CA ALA A 17 -5.75 -21.23 48.65
C ALA A 17 -5.42 -22.42 47.73
N GLY A 18 -5.32 -22.16 46.41
CA GLY A 18 -4.75 -23.11 45.45
C GLY A 18 -5.01 -22.78 43.98
N ASP A 19 -4.16 -21.91 43.43
CA ASP A 19 -3.66 -21.79 42.06
C ASP A 19 -4.35 -22.56 40.89
N SER A 20 -4.79 -21.80 39.89
CA SER A 20 -4.90 -22.29 38.49
C SER A 20 -4.75 -21.10 37.55
N GLN A 21 -3.49 -20.85 37.23
CA GLN A 21 -3.01 -20.13 36.06
C GLN A 21 -3.81 -20.55 34.80
N THR A 22 -4.69 -19.68 34.31
CA THR A 22 -5.11 -19.68 32.91
C THR A 22 -4.78 -18.30 32.36
N THR A 23 -3.66 -18.25 31.65
CA THR A 23 -3.23 -17.14 30.79
C THR A 23 -4.29 -16.93 29.70
N ALA A 24 -5.30 -16.12 30.00
CA ALA A 24 -6.14 -15.50 28.97
C ALA A 24 -5.28 -14.42 28.29
N ALA A 25 -4.90 -14.69 27.04
CA ALA A 25 -4.24 -13.73 26.18
C ALA A 25 -5.09 -12.45 26.10
N ASN A 26 -4.46 -11.32 26.37
CA ASN A 26 -5.03 -9.97 26.30
C ASN A 26 -5.84 -9.75 25.01
N GLU A 27 -7.17 -9.75 25.10
CA GLU A 27 -8.00 -9.00 24.17
C GLU A 27 -7.69 -7.52 24.41
N SER A 28 -6.77 -6.99 23.61
CA SER A 28 -6.39 -5.58 23.68
C SER A 28 -7.53 -4.78 23.09
N ASP A 29 -8.08 -3.84 23.87
CA ASP A 29 -9.11 -2.91 23.41
C ASP A 29 -8.74 -2.33 22.02
N PRO A 30 -9.61 -2.43 21.01
CA PRO A 30 -9.32 -1.95 19.65
C PRO A 30 -8.93 -0.46 19.66
N ASN A 31 -9.54 0.31 20.55
CA ASN A 31 -9.25 1.73 20.75
C ASN A 31 -7.82 1.97 21.30
N ALA A 32 -7.28 1.09 22.14
CA ALA A 32 -5.93 1.24 22.70
C ALA A 32 -4.83 1.06 21.65
N LYS A 33 -5.01 0.09 20.74
CA LYS A 33 -4.11 -0.11 19.58
C LYS A 33 -4.14 1.10 18.66
N CYS A 34 -5.34 1.61 18.38
CA CYS A 34 -5.55 2.81 17.56
C CYS A 34 -4.85 4.04 18.16
N GLN A 35 -4.99 4.27 19.47
CA GLN A 35 -4.35 5.38 20.17
C GLN A 35 -2.82 5.26 20.18
N THR A 36 -2.30 4.04 20.38
CA THR A 36 -0.86 3.79 20.35
C THR A 36 -0.28 4.08 18.96
N ALA A 37 -0.96 3.64 17.89
CA ALA A 37 -0.54 3.92 16.52
C ALA A 37 -0.53 5.43 16.22
N ILE A 38 -1.55 6.17 16.66
CA ILE A 38 -1.62 7.64 16.55
C ILE A 38 -0.46 8.30 17.31
N GLN A 39 -0.18 7.84 18.53
CA GLN A 39 0.90 8.40 19.36
C GLN A 39 2.28 8.11 18.77
N SER A 40 2.47 6.94 18.14
CA SER A 40 3.70 6.67 17.39
C SER A 40 3.81 7.57 16.15
N LEU A 41 2.70 7.81 15.43
CA LEU A 41 2.69 8.69 14.26
C LEU A 41 3.04 10.14 14.63
N SER A 42 2.64 10.62 15.81
CA SER A 42 2.97 11.97 16.27
C SER A 42 4.43 12.21 16.59
N SER A 43 5.18 11.16 16.90
CA SER A 43 6.64 11.26 17.00
C SER A 43 7.32 11.44 15.63
N ILE A 44 6.67 11.01 14.53
CA ILE A 44 7.23 11.00 13.17
C ILE A 44 6.82 12.26 12.40
N VAL A 45 5.54 12.64 12.49
CA VAL A 45 4.98 13.79 11.80
C VAL A 45 4.97 14.99 12.75
N THR A 46 6.06 15.75 12.75
CA THR A 46 6.24 16.91 13.64
C THR A 46 5.68 18.22 13.06
N THR A 47 5.24 18.20 11.79
CA THR A 47 4.83 19.41 11.05
C THR A 47 3.38 19.83 11.29
N THR A 48 2.54 18.95 11.83
CA THR A 48 1.09 19.17 11.96
C THR A 48 0.56 18.55 13.25
N SER A 49 -0.46 19.18 13.85
CA SER A 49 -1.18 18.59 14.99
C SER A 49 -1.99 17.39 14.51
N ILE A 50 -1.84 16.25 15.17
CA ILE A 50 -2.52 15.00 14.78
C ILE A 50 -3.79 14.83 15.61
N PRO A 51 -4.95 14.57 14.96
CA PRO A 51 -6.19 14.27 15.65
C PRO A 51 -6.10 13.04 16.56
N SER A 52 -6.90 13.01 17.63
CA SER A 52 -6.92 11.91 18.61
C SER A 52 -7.66 10.65 18.14
N THR A 53 -8.33 10.69 17.00
CA THR A 53 -9.11 9.56 16.45
C THR A 53 -8.73 9.29 14.99
N ILE A 54 -8.75 8.01 14.60
CA ILE A 54 -8.34 7.58 13.25
C ILE A 54 -9.29 8.09 12.16
N SER A 55 -10.59 8.16 12.43
CA SER A 55 -11.56 8.65 11.44
C SER A 55 -11.28 10.10 11.05
N LEU A 56 -10.99 10.96 12.03
CA LEU A 56 -10.55 12.33 11.78
C LEU A 56 -9.18 12.38 11.09
N LEU A 57 -8.27 11.46 11.40
CA LEU A 57 -6.97 11.34 10.74
C LEU A 57 -7.09 10.98 9.25
N LEU A 58 -8.06 10.12 8.91
CA LEU A 58 -8.38 9.75 7.53
C LEU A 58 -8.96 10.94 6.74
N ASP A 59 -9.72 11.82 7.39
CA ASP A 59 -10.33 12.98 6.73
C ASP A 59 -9.40 14.21 6.69
N ASP A 60 -8.38 14.28 7.57
CA ASP A 60 -7.49 15.42 7.67
C ASP A 60 -6.52 15.53 6.48
N SER A 61 -6.78 16.52 5.62
CA SER A 61 -5.93 16.83 4.47
C SER A 61 -4.51 17.25 4.89
N SER A 62 -4.35 17.99 5.99
CA SER A 62 -3.06 18.51 6.43
C SER A 62 -2.11 17.39 6.85
N VAL A 63 -2.61 16.40 7.60
CA VAL A 63 -1.83 15.24 8.03
C VAL A 63 -1.47 14.38 6.83
N SER A 64 -2.41 14.16 5.90
CA SER A 64 -2.12 13.40 4.69
C SER A 64 -1.08 14.06 3.79
N ALA A 65 -1.09 15.40 3.70
CA ALA A 65 -0.08 16.17 2.98
C ALA A 65 1.28 16.09 3.66
N ALA A 66 1.32 16.13 5.00
CA ALA A 66 2.54 15.96 5.77
C ALA A 66 3.16 14.58 5.57
N ILE A 67 2.37 13.51 5.69
CA ILE A 67 2.80 12.13 5.43
C ILE A 67 3.27 11.97 3.99
N SER A 68 2.51 12.50 3.02
CA SER A 68 2.90 12.46 1.60
C SER A 68 4.24 13.18 1.39
N SER A 69 4.44 14.36 1.99
CA SER A 69 5.70 15.11 1.87
C SER A 69 6.90 14.32 2.41
N LEU A 70 6.71 13.50 3.44
CA LEU A 70 7.73 12.59 3.99
C LEU A 70 8.01 11.42 3.03
N LEU A 71 6.97 10.87 2.38
CA LEU A 71 7.12 9.80 1.40
C LEU A 71 7.80 10.27 0.10
N LEU A 72 7.51 11.49 -0.35
CA LEU A 72 8.09 12.05 -1.57
C LEU A 72 9.59 12.37 -1.46
N ARG A 73 10.16 12.47 -0.24
CA ARG A 73 11.58 12.77 -0.08
C ARG A 73 12.47 11.73 -0.78
N PRO A 74 13.63 12.12 -1.32
CA PRO A 74 14.49 11.23 -2.10
C PRO A 74 15.13 10.11 -1.26
N ASP A 75 15.29 10.32 0.05
CA ASP A 75 15.78 9.35 1.04
C ASP A 75 14.66 8.43 1.59
N SER A 76 13.42 8.61 1.12
CA SER A 76 12.29 7.83 1.59
C SER A 76 12.24 6.44 0.94
N GLY A 77 11.79 5.45 1.71
CA GLY A 77 11.70 4.05 1.29
C GLY A 77 12.91 3.19 1.67
N ALA A 78 13.94 3.76 2.29
CA ALA A 78 15.04 2.99 2.88
C ALA A 78 14.55 2.11 4.05
N GLY A 79 15.30 1.05 4.37
CA GLY A 79 14.91 0.08 5.41
C GLY A 79 14.91 0.66 6.84
N ASP A 80 15.60 1.77 7.07
CA ASP A 80 15.65 2.52 8.33
C ASP A 80 14.60 3.64 8.42
N ASN A 81 13.75 3.79 7.40
CA ASN A 81 12.73 4.83 7.37
C ASN A 81 11.63 4.57 8.40
N ASN A 82 11.57 5.41 9.43
CA ASN A 82 10.60 5.30 10.53
C ASN A 82 9.13 5.30 10.07
N LEU A 83 8.82 6.04 9.00
CA LEU A 83 7.46 6.09 8.46
C LEU A 83 7.10 4.77 7.75
N CYS A 84 8.02 4.19 6.99
CA CYS A 84 7.80 2.89 6.35
C CYS A 84 7.62 1.78 7.41
N ARG A 85 8.44 1.83 8.47
CA ARG A 85 8.32 0.91 9.61
C ARG A 85 6.97 1.06 10.31
N TRP A 86 6.54 2.30 10.57
CA TRP A 86 5.24 2.58 11.16
C TRP A 86 4.09 2.09 10.28
N LEU A 87 4.15 2.29 8.96
CA LEU A 87 3.13 1.79 8.01
C LEU A 87 3.05 0.26 8.03
N TYR A 88 4.19 -0.41 8.05
CA TYR A 88 4.27 -1.87 8.19
C TYR A 88 3.63 -2.35 9.49
N ASP A 89 4.04 -1.80 10.63
CA ASP A 89 3.54 -2.21 11.95
C ASP A 89 2.04 -1.91 12.10
N THR A 90 1.57 -0.79 11.53
CA THR A 90 0.16 -0.40 11.53
C THR A 90 -0.71 -1.35 10.72
N PHE A 91 -0.20 -1.81 9.57
CA PHE A 91 -0.91 -2.78 8.73
C PHE A 91 -0.92 -4.20 9.30
N GLN A 92 0.00 -4.52 10.22
CA GLN A 92 -0.04 -5.79 10.94
C GLN A 92 -1.08 -5.83 12.06
N SER A 93 -1.66 -4.67 12.42
CA SER A 93 -2.74 -4.64 13.41
C SER A 93 -3.99 -5.36 12.87
N THR A 94 -4.82 -5.94 13.73
CA THR A 94 -6.08 -6.57 13.30
C THR A 94 -7.20 -5.56 13.03
N GLU A 95 -6.92 -4.26 13.07
CA GLU A 95 -7.94 -3.20 13.05
C GLU A 95 -8.20 -2.67 11.62
N PRO A 96 -9.45 -2.75 11.12
CA PRO A 96 -9.76 -2.36 9.74
C PRO A 96 -9.55 -0.86 9.48
N SER A 97 -9.79 0.00 10.48
CA SER A 97 -9.58 1.45 10.37
C SER A 97 -8.12 1.80 10.14
N LEU A 98 -7.19 1.05 10.74
CA LEU A 98 -5.75 1.22 10.55
C LEU A 98 -5.29 0.69 9.19
N HIS A 99 -5.88 -0.42 8.72
CA HIS A 99 -5.63 -0.90 7.36
C HIS A 99 -6.01 0.14 6.30
N LEU A 100 -7.19 0.77 6.42
CA LEU A 100 -7.64 1.81 5.48
C LEU A 100 -6.68 3.00 5.43
N LEU A 101 -6.13 3.38 6.59
CA LEU A 101 -5.15 4.46 6.67
C LEU A 101 -3.87 4.13 5.89
N VAL A 102 -3.35 2.91 6.01
CA VAL A 102 -2.18 2.46 5.24
C VAL A 102 -2.52 2.36 3.74
N LEU A 103 -3.67 1.76 3.41
CA LEU A 103 -4.14 1.57 2.04
C LEU A 103 -4.28 2.90 1.27
N ARG A 104 -4.63 3.99 1.95
CA ARG A 104 -4.68 5.33 1.36
C ARG A 104 -3.35 5.75 0.70
N PHE A 105 -2.21 5.37 1.28
CA PHE A 105 -0.89 5.76 0.79
C PHE A 105 -0.28 4.75 -0.19
N VAL A 106 -0.93 3.60 -0.41
CA VAL A 106 -0.41 2.56 -1.33
C VAL A 106 -0.19 3.05 -2.75
N PRO A 107 -1.10 3.81 -3.39
CA PRO A 107 -0.85 4.33 -4.75
C PRO A 107 0.40 5.23 -4.81
N LEU A 108 0.64 6.01 -3.75
CA LEU A 108 1.79 6.90 -3.66
C LEU A 108 3.09 6.10 -3.47
N ILE A 109 3.08 5.12 -2.55
CA ILE A 109 4.22 4.24 -2.30
C ILE A 109 4.55 3.42 -3.55
N ALA A 110 3.56 2.85 -4.23
CA ALA A 110 3.75 2.08 -5.46
C ALA A 110 4.31 2.95 -6.59
N GLY A 111 3.80 4.17 -6.77
CA GLY A 111 4.34 5.11 -7.77
C GLY A 111 5.79 5.53 -7.49
N LEU A 112 6.12 5.80 -6.21
CA LEU A 112 7.48 6.13 -5.79
C LEU A 112 8.43 4.93 -5.87
N TYR A 113 7.94 3.73 -5.60
CA TYR A 113 8.69 2.50 -5.78
C TYR A 113 9.03 2.32 -7.27
N LEU A 114 8.01 2.23 -8.13
CA LEU A 114 8.20 1.99 -9.57
C LEU A 114 9.04 3.06 -10.26
N SER A 115 8.94 4.33 -9.86
CA SER A 115 9.78 5.40 -10.42
C SER A 115 11.25 5.31 -10.02
N ARG A 116 11.57 4.62 -8.91
CA ARG A 116 12.93 4.50 -8.37
C ARG A 116 13.56 3.12 -8.60
N VAL A 117 12.78 2.09 -8.96
CA VAL A 117 13.31 0.79 -9.40
C VAL A 117 14.40 0.93 -10.48
N PRO A 118 14.27 1.78 -11.51
CA PRO A 118 15.32 1.98 -12.52
C PRO A 118 16.62 2.55 -11.94
N LEU A 119 16.54 3.34 -10.88
CA LEU A 119 17.69 3.99 -10.24
C LEU A 119 18.51 3.01 -9.38
N ARG A 120 18.06 1.75 -9.24
CA ARG A 120 18.67 0.72 -8.38
C ARG A 120 18.94 1.19 -6.95
N GLN A 121 18.10 2.10 -6.45
CA GLN A 121 18.17 2.52 -5.07
C GLN A 121 17.58 1.44 -4.17
N PRO A 122 18.18 1.12 -3.01
CA PRO A 122 17.60 0.17 -2.08
C PRO A 122 16.33 0.75 -1.45
N GLN A 123 15.18 0.14 -1.72
CA GLN A 123 13.88 0.59 -1.23
C GLN A 123 13.22 -0.41 -0.27
N ALA A 124 14.02 -1.05 0.58
CA ALA A 124 13.59 -2.12 1.46
C ALA A 124 12.38 -1.76 2.35
N GLY A 125 12.23 -0.49 2.72
CA GLY A 125 11.07 -0.02 3.48
C GLY A 125 9.77 -0.07 2.67
N PHE A 126 9.79 0.40 1.42
CA PHE A 126 8.63 0.32 0.53
C PHE A 126 8.32 -1.11 0.14
N GLU A 127 9.34 -1.92 -0.15
CA GLU A 127 9.19 -3.33 -0.45
C GLU A 127 8.55 -4.08 0.70
N ALA A 128 8.99 -3.85 1.94
CA ALA A 128 8.40 -4.47 3.12
C ALA A 128 6.90 -4.15 3.27
N VAL A 129 6.51 -2.90 3.07
CA VAL A 129 5.09 -2.49 3.15
C VAL A 129 4.28 -3.18 2.05
N LEU A 130 4.71 -3.10 0.79
CA LEU A 130 4.02 -3.71 -0.34
C LEU A 130 3.94 -5.24 -0.25
N LEU A 131 5.02 -5.89 0.19
CA LEU A 131 5.06 -7.33 0.41
C LEU A 131 4.11 -7.76 1.53
N THR A 132 3.98 -6.97 2.59
CA THR A 132 3.05 -7.28 3.69
C THR A 132 1.60 -7.18 3.24
N LEU A 133 1.27 -6.14 2.47
CA LEU A 133 -0.04 -6.00 1.83
C LEU A 133 -0.36 -7.20 0.95
N TYR A 134 0.59 -7.61 0.11
CA TYR A 134 0.45 -8.78 -0.75
C TYR A 134 0.29 -10.08 0.05
N ALA A 135 1.12 -10.30 1.07
CA ALA A 135 1.08 -11.50 1.93
C ALA A 135 -0.22 -11.61 2.74
N HIS A 136 -0.75 -10.47 3.19
CA HIS A 136 -2.04 -10.40 3.85
C HIS A 136 -3.16 -10.81 2.88
N GLU A 137 -3.15 -10.28 1.66
CA GLU A 137 -4.15 -10.60 0.63
C GLU A 137 -4.08 -12.07 0.19
N THR A 138 -2.87 -12.65 0.02
CA THR A 138 -2.70 -14.07 -0.29
C THR A 138 -3.27 -14.97 0.80
N THR A 139 -3.04 -14.60 2.06
CA THR A 139 -3.53 -15.35 3.23
C THR A 139 -5.04 -15.23 3.35
N SER A 140 -5.59 -14.02 3.18
CA SER A 140 -7.03 -13.75 3.18
C SER A 140 -7.76 -14.59 2.12
N ARG A 141 -7.17 -14.74 0.94
CA ARG A 141 -7.74 -15.53 -0.15
C ARG A 141 -7.45 -17.03 -0.06
N ALA A 142 -6.62 -17.48 0.87
CA ALA A 142 -6.12 -18.85 0.95
C ALA A 142 -5.60 -19.38 -0.42
N GLY A 143 -4.97 -18.49 -1.20
CA GLY A 143 -4.51 -18.77 -2.58
C GLY A 143 -5.61 -18.94 -3.64
N GLN A 144 -6.90 -18.79 -3.30
CA GLN A 144 -8.01 -19.00 -4.23
C GLN A 144 -8.25 -17.80 -5.15
N ALA A 145 -8.75 -18.08 -6.37
CA ALA A 145 -9.17 -17.07 -7.33
C ALA A 145 -10.42 -16.31 -6.82
N VAL A 146 -10.50 -15.00 -7.08
CA VAL A 146 -11.75 -14.24 -6.84
C VAL A 146 -12.63 -14.45 -8.06
N THR A 147 -13.75 -15.15 -7.87
CA THR A 147 -14.72 -15.44 -8.92
C THR A 147 -16.04 -14.74 -8.66
N VAL A 148 -16.65 -14.21 -9.71
CA VAL A 148 -17.98 -13.61 -9.68
C VAL A 148 -18.89 -14.38 -10.63
N ASN A 149 -20.12 -14.64 -10.20
CA ASN A 149 -21.14 -15.20 -11.06
C ASN A 149 -21.73 -14.08 -11.93
N ILE A 150 -21.65 -14.22 -13.25
CA ILE A 150 -22.25 -13.26 -14.19
C ILE A 150 -23.75 -13.56 -14.25
N PRO A 151 -24.62 -12.61 -13.82
CA PRO A 151 -26.06 -12.81 -13.87
C PRO A 151 -26.55 -12.84 -15.33
N ASP A 152 -27.46 -13.76 -15.62
CA ASP A 152 -28.13 -13.92 -16.91
C ASP A 152 -29.66 -13.78 -16.73
N LEU A 153 -30.34 -13.18 -17.70
CA LEU A 153 -31.79 -12.98 -17.73
C LEU A 153 -32.57 -14.30 -17.88
N SER A 154 -31.88 -15.38 -18.27
CA SER A 154 -32.43 -16.74 -18.32
C SER A 154 -32.72 -17.32 -16.93
N HIS A 155 -32.12 -16.75 -15.88
CA HIS A 155 -32.32 -17.17 -14.50
C HIS A 155 -33.17 -16.16 -13.72
N PRO A 156 -34.07 -16.64 -12.84
CA PRO A 156 -34.74 -15.75 -11.90
C PRO A 156 -33.69 -15.12 -10.98
N SER A 157 -33.87 -13.85 -10.68
CA SER A 157 -33.04 -13.07 -9.77
C SER A 157 -33.93 -12.26 -8.83
N ILE A 158 -33.33 -11.62 -7.82
CA ILE A 158 -34.04 -10.79 -6.83
C ILE A 158 -34.92 -9.72 -7.51
N TYR A 159 -34.57 -9.29 -8.72
CA TYR A 159 -35.25 -8.22 -9.45
C TYR A 159 -36.05 -8.69 -10.67
N HIS A 160 -35.98 -9.97 -11.03
CA HIS A 160 -36.58 -10.46 -12.28
C HIS A 160 -37.00 -11.92 -12.18
N GLU A 161 -38.25 -12.23 -12.54
CA GLU A 161 -38.71 -13.60 -12.77
C GLU A 161 -38.61 -13.95 -14.26
N SER A 162 -37.94 -15.05 -14.60
CA SER A 162 -37.83 -15.52 -15.98
C SER A 162 -39.17 -16.12 -16.46
N LYS A 163 -39.79 -15.53 -17.50
CA LYS A 163 -41.08 -15.99 -18.08
C LYS A 163 -40.96 -17.17 -19.07
N GLY A 164 -40.12 -18.17 -18.79
CA GLY A 164 -39.92 -19.32 -19.67
C GLY A 164 -40.01 -20.66 -18.92
N PRO A 165 -40.49 -21.75 -19.54
CA PRO A 165 -40.46 -23.06 -18.92
C PRO A 165 -39.01 -23.40 -18.60
N ALA A 166 -38.75 -23.76 -17.35
CA ALA A 166 -37.43 -24.14 -16.86
C ALA A 166 -36.94 -25.40 -17.60
N LYS A 167 -36.31 -25.20 -18.77
CA LYS A 167 -35.42 -26.22 -19.33
C LYS A 167 -34.26 -26.34 -18.35
N ASN A 168 -34.19 -27.51 -17.77
CA ASN A 168 -33.23 -28.06 -16.80
C ASN A 168 -31.76 -28.03 -17.25
N ASN A 169 -31.31 -26.95 -17.89
CA ASN A 169 -29.88 -26.68 -18.10
C ASN A 169 -29.29 -25.93 -16.89
N SER A 170 -29.85 -26.15 -15.70
CA SER A 170 -29.69 -25.36 -14.46
C SER A 170 -28.34 -25.49 -13.76
N THR A 171 -27.25 -25.82 -14.44
CA THR A 171 -25.95 -26.07 -13.78
C THR A 171 -24.78 -25.25 -14.29
N CYS A 172 -24.95 -24.38 -15.29
CA CYS A 172 -23.86 -23.49 -15.74
C CYS A 172 -24.07 -22.05 -15.27
N LEU A 173 -23.85 -21.80 -13.97
CA LEU A 173 -23.54 -20.44 -13.54
C LEU A 173 -22.31 -19.96 -14.31
N ASN A 174 -22.41 -18.83 -14.99
CA ASN A 174 -21.34 -18.31 -15.83
C ASN A 174 -20.31 -17.63 -14.91
N ILE A 175 -19.43 -18.44 -14.34
CA ILE A 175 -18.42 -18.00 -13.38
C ILE A 175 -17.29 -17.31 -14.14
N ALA A 176 -17.10 -16.02 -13.88
CA ALA A 176 -15.94 -15.27 -14.35
C ALA A 176 -14.91 -15.14 -13.24
N VAL A 177 -13.64 -15.33 -13.58
CA VAL A 177 -12.51 -15.05 -12.69
C VAL A 177 -12.18 -13.57 -12.81
N VAL A 178 -12.35 -12.82 -11.71
CA VAL A 178 -12.05 -11.38 -11.64
C VAL A 178 -10.59 -11.16 -11.25
N SER A 179 -10.08 -11.97 -10.32
CA SER A 179 -8.67 -11.97 -9.95
C SER A 179 -8.14 -13.40 -9.92
N SER A 180 -7.04 -13.65 -10.63
CA SER A 180 -6.35 -14.94 -10.63
C SER A 180 -5.84 -15.30 -9.24
N THR A 181 -5.53 -16.57 -9.03
CA THR A 181 -4.88 -17.07 -7.80
C THR A 181 -3.61 -16.27 -7.53
N LEU A 182 -3.42 -15.85 -6.27
CA LEU A 182 -2.20 -15.18 -5.85
C LEU A 182 -1.23 -16.23 -5.36
N ASP A 183 -0.27 -16.59 -6.20
CA ASP A 183 0.90 -17.35 -5.80
C ASP A 183 2.15 -16.50 -6.12
N PRO A 184 2.88 -15.98 -5.11
CA PRO A 184 4.06 -15.16 -5.35
C PRO A 184 5.12 -15.87 -6.18
N HIS A 185 5.24 -17.20 -6.08
CA HIS A 185 6.20 -17.94 -6.89
C HIS A 185 5.74 -18.08 -8.34
N ALA A 186 4.46 -18.40 -8.56
CA ALA A 186 3.93 -18.54 -9.91
C ALA A 186 3.98 -17.23 -10.72
N VAL A 187 3.78 -16.06 -10.09
CA VAL A 187 3.80 -14.77 -10.80
C VAL A 187 5.19 -14.46 -11.40
N LEU A 188 6.27 -14.81 -10.69
CA LEU A 188 7.65 -14.58 -11.15
C LEU A 188 8.04 -15.49 -12.32
N GLU A 189 7.35 -16.62 -12.46
CA GLU A 189 7.56 -17.58 -13.54
C GLU A 189 6.72 -17.27 -14.79
N THR A 190 5.86 -16.25 -14.75
CA THR A 190 5.04 -15.89 -15.91
C THR A 190 5.85 -15.23 -17.03
N ASP A 191 5.55 -15.60 -18.28
CA ASP A 191 6.12 -15.00 -19.48
C ASP A 191 5.92 -13.48 -19.52
N ALA A 192 4.78 -12.99 -19.01
CA ALA A 192 4.49 -11.56 -18.92
C ALA A 192 5.44 -10.83 -17.96
N TYR A 193 5.78 -11.43 -16.82
CA TYR A 193 6.76 -10.87 -15.89
C TYR A 193 8.16 -10.86 -16.51
N GLN A 194 8.56 -11.94 -17.20
CA GLN A 194 9.84 -12.00 -17.90
C GLN A 194 9.92 -10.98 -19.04
N GLN A 195 8.86 -10.85 -19.84
CA GLN A 195 8.80 -9.87 -20.92
C GLN A 195 8.89 -8.43 -20.39
N LEU A 196 8.15 -8.09 -19.33
CA LEU A 196 8.22 -6.77 -18.71
C LEU A 196 9.61 -6.47 -18.14
N LYS A 197 10.24 -7.48 -17.53
CA LYS A 197 11.60 -7.39 -16.99
C LYS A 197 12.62 -7.12 -18.11
N ASP A 198 12.52 -7.83 -19.22
CA ASP A 198 13.40 -7.67 -20.38
C ASP A 198 13.19 -6.33 -21.08
N GLU A 199 11.94 -5.89 -21.23
CA GLU A 199 11.59 -4.61 -21.85
C GLU A 199 12.11 -3.42 -21.03
N CYS A 200 12.01 -3.50 -19.69
CA CYS A 200 12.56 -2.50 -18.80
C CYS A 200 14.11 -2.46 -18.87
N LEU A 201 14.78 -3.62 -18.86
CA LEU A 201 16.24 -3.71 -19.05
C LEU A 201 16.70 -3.20 -20.43
N SER A 202 15.93 -3.50 -21.48
CA SER A 202 16.17 -3.03 -22.84
C SER A 202 16.08 -1.50 -22.92
N LEU A 203 14.98 -0.93 -22.42
CA LEU A 203 14.80 0.53 -22.34
C LEU A 203 15.93 1.20 -21.56
N GLN A 204 16.36 0.62 -20.44
CA GLN A 204 17.50 1.12 -19.67
C GLN A 204 18.79 1.10 -20.48
N SER A 205 19.06 0.02 -21.24
CA SER A 205 20.25 -0.09 -22.08
C SER A 205 20.25 0.95 -23.22
N GLU A 206 19.08 1.23 -23.80
CA GLU A 206 18.91 2.20 -24.87
C GLU A 206 19.07 3.63 -24.36
N LEU A 207 18.47 3.95 -23.21
CA LEU A 207 18.68 5.23 -22.51
C LEU A 207 20.14 5.44 -22.15
N LEU A 208 20.82 4.41 -21.62
CA LEU A 208 22.24 4.49 -21.31
C LEU A 208 23.10 4.68 -22.57
N LYS A 209 22.75 4.02 -23.67
CA LYS A 209 23.41 4.16 -24.98
C LYS A 209 23.25 5.58 -25.55
N ALA A 210 22.05 6.16 -25.40
CA ALA A 210 21.75 7.53 -25.77
C ALA A 210 22.48 8.57 -24.90
N VAL A 211 22.56 8.35 -23.58
CA VAL A 211 23.29 9.23 -22.63
C VAL A 211 24.80 9.15 -22.83
N ALA A 212 25.34 7.95 -23.08
CA ALA A 212 26.76 7.73 -23.34
C ALA A 212 27.18 8.19 -24.75
N GLY A 213 26.23 8.59 -25.62
CA GLY A 213 26.50 9.03 -26.98
C GLY A 213 27.08 7.93 -27.87
N TYR A 214 26.80 6.66 -27.57
CA TYR A 214 27.33 5.53 -28.35
C TYR A 214 26.51 5.35 -29.63
N GLU A 215 26.82 6.13 -30.66
CA GLU A 215 26.50 5.83 -32.05
C GLU A 215 27.40 4.67 -32.51
N GLU A 216 26.81 3.58 -33.02
CA GLU A 216 27.61 2.57 -33.72
C GLU A 216 28.26 3.25 -34.92
N ALA A 217 29.58 3.43 -34.84
CA ALA A 217 30.40 3.95 -35.91
C ALA A 217 30.38 2.98 -37.09
N SER A 218 29.31 3.03 -37.88
CA SER A 218 29.30 2.52 -39.24
C SER A 218 30.03 3.53 -40.11
N ASN A 219 31.17 3.09 -40.64
CA ASN A 219 32.07 3.84 -41.52
C ASN A 219 31.30 4.72 -42.52
N SER A 220 31.36 6.04 -42.38
CA SER A 220 31.21 6.96 -43.50
C SER A 220 31.94 8.28 -43.25
N THR A 221 32.90 8.54 -44.13
CA THR A 221 33.68 9.77 -44.23
C THR A 221 32.78 10.92 -44.69
N GLY A 222 32.64 11.98 -43.89
CA GLY A 222 32.04 13.23 -44.34
C GLY A 222 31.46 14.05 -43.21
N GLY A 223 32.13 15.17 -42.87
CA GLY A 223 31.77 16.01 -41.74
C GLY A 223 30.36 16.58 -41.82
N ALA A 224 29.54 16.24 -40.84
CA ALA A 224 28.40 17.04 -40.40
C ALA A 224 28.27 16.86 -38.88
N LYS A 225 28.31 17.97 -38.14
CA LYS A 225 28.16 18.00 -36.68
C LYS A 225 26.72 17.69 -36.31
N SER A 226 26.40 16.42 -36.10
CA SER A 226 25.17 16.01 -35.40
C SER A 226 25.37 16.20 -33.90
N GLN A 227 25.10 17.40 -33.40
CA GLN A 227 25.03 17.64 -31.96
C GLN A 227 23.66 17.24 -31.44
N SER A 228 23.63 16.47 -30.35
CA SER A 228 22.39 16.10 -29.68
C SER A 228 21.71 17.33 -29.10
N VAL A 229 20.37 17.33 -29.10
CA VAL A 229 19.54 18.44 -28.59
C VAL A 229 19.86 18.79 -27.13
N TRP A 230 20.35 17.82 -26.35
CA TRP A 230 20.81 18.02 -24.97
C TRP A 230 22.08 18.87 -24.86
N ALA A 231 22.99 18.79 -25.83
CA ALA A 231 24.18 19.63 -25.87
C ALA A 231 23.84 21.11 -26.14
N GLN A 232 22.74 21.39 -26.86
CA GLN A 232 22.30 22.75 -27.18
C GLN A 232 21.74 23.51 -25.96
N LEU A 233 21.17 22.80 -24.98
CA LEU A 233 20.61 23.41 -23.78
C LEU A 233 21.67 23.68 -22.69
N SER A 234 22.82 23.00 -22.76
CA SER A 234 23.90 23.15 -21.77
C SER A 234 24.86 24.32 -22.09
N ASP A 235 24.80 24.91 -23.28
CA ASP A 235 25.69 26.01 -23.70
C ASP A 235 24.99 27.39 -23.61
N GLY A 236 24.30 27.63 -22.49
CA GLY A 236 23.69 28.92 -22.15
C GLY A 236 24.66 29.84 -21.41
N GLY A 237 25.86 30.05 -21.96
CA GLY A 237 26.84 31.04 -21.50
C GLY A 237 26.46 32.44 -21.99
N GLY A 238 26.27 33.36 -21.04
CA GLY A 238 25.60 34.64 -21.27
C GLY A 238 26.33 35.63 -22.19
N ASP A 239 25.53 36.52 -22.77
CA ASP A 239 25.92 37.92 -22.93
C ASP A 239 24.69 38.83 -22.87
N THR A 240 24.79 39.82 -21.98
CA THR A 240 23.81 40.87 -21.74
C THR A 240 23.91 41.94 -22.83
N SER A 241 22.81 42.26 -23.52
CA SER A 241 22.73 43.54 -24.26
C SER A 241 21.29 44.06 -24.37
N SER A 242 21.01 45.03 -23.50
CA SER A 242 20.16 46.21 -23.67
C SER A 242 19.10 46.18 -24.78
N ARG A 243 17.82 46.03 -24.39
CA ARG A 243 16.69 46.46 -25.23
C ARG A 243 16.02 47.69 -24.62
N HIS A 244 16.20 48.79 -25.33
CA HIS A 244 15.57 50.10 -25.14
C HIS A 244 14.04 50.01 -25.02
N VAL A 245 13.50 50.64 -23.98
CA VAL A 245 12.08 51.01 -23.88
C VAL A 245 11.83 52.20 -24.81
N ARG A 246 10.93 52.04 -25.78
CA ARG A 246 10.48 53.14 -26.66
C ARG A 246 9.13 53.65 -26.15
N GLN A 247 9.11 54.84 -25.56
CA GLN A 247 7.87 55.56 -25.24
C GLN A 247 7.12 55.89 -26.54
N ARG A 248 5.80 55.73 -26.51
CA ARG A 248 4.90 56.13 -27.59
C ARG A 248 4.09 57.33 -27.10
N THR A 249 4.46 58.52 -27.56
CA THR A 249 3.58 59.69 -27.58
C THR A 249 2.64 59.60 -28.77
N THR A 250 1.34 59.66 -28.49
CA THR A 250 0.32 60.58 -29.02
C THR A 250 -1.02 60.07 -28.53
#